data_AF-A0A1J5Q9E0-F1
#
_entry.id   AF-A0A1J5Q9E0-F1
#
_cell.length_a   1.000
_cell.length_b   1.000
_cell.length_c   1.000
_cell.angle_alpha   90.00
_cell.angle_beta   90.00
_cell.angle_gamma   90.00
#
_symmetry.space_group_name_H-M   'P 1'
#
loop_
_entity.id
_entity.type
_entity.pdbx_description
1 polymer ?
#
loop_
_entity_poly.entity_id
_entity_poly.type
_entity_poly.pdbx_seq_one_letter_code
_entity_poly.pdbx_strand_id
1 'polypeptide(L)'
;MDLLSKVTGLKAAVIPHFDNAEGGTHDTRFCYLGERRLSLLEEKLPPDTFILGIDEHTGVRIDLDEQRAYVFGRGGITVRMGGRLWTVPSGTTVSVEDIAAHAGTRLAHVSVDSAEGSNARHLEEMLESGRVNDAVQALLDLDEIDRGIDTRAVVHALITRLGQLAANPRVDVRSIVGPYIDALLEARQLARANQRWDEADTIRDRLTELKVTIKDDSSESTWEIELM
;
A
#
# COMPACT_ATOMS: atom_id res chain seq x y z
N MET A 1 -9.49 -3.49 -9.02
CA MET A 1 -8.03 -3.28 -8.94
C MET A 1 -7.35 -4.63 -9.05
N ASP A 2 -6.37 -4.78 -9.95
CA ASP A 2 -5.49 -5.96 -10.02
C ASP A 2 -4.22 -5.67 -9.21
N LEU A 3 -4.23 -6.07 -7.94
CA LEU A 3 -3.11 -5.84 -7.03
C LEU A 3 -1.91 -6.71 -7.37
N LEU A 4 -2.15 -7.97 -7.75
CA LEU A 4 -1.10 -8.95 -7.97
C LEU A 4 -0.22 -8.54 -9.16
N SER A 5 -0.84 -8.16 -10.29
CA SER A 5 -0.08 -7.70 -11.45
C SER A 5 0.70 -6.43 -11.17
N LYS A 6 0.13 -5.50 -10.39
CA LYS A 6 0.79 -4.22 -10.08
C LYS A 6 2.06 -4.40 -9.24
N VAL A 7 2.01 -5.26 -8.21
CA VAL A 7 3.11 -5.38 -7.25
C VAL A 7 4.11 -6.49 -7.58
N THR A 8 3.74 -7.45 -8.43
CA THR A 8 4.61 -8.60 -8.77
C THR A 8 4.87 -8.78 -10.26
N GLY A 9 4.11 -8.11 -11.14
CA GLY A 9 4.12 -8.38 -12.58
C GLY A 9 3.42 -9.69 -13.00
N LEU A 10 2.87 -10.46 -12.05
CA LEU A 10 2.07 -11.66 -12.33
C LEU A 10 0.63 -11.29 -12.64
N LYS A 11 0.18 -11.58 -13.85
CA LYS A 11 -1.24 -11.50 -14.21
C LYS A 11 -1.89 -12.85 -13.97
N ALA A 12 -2.74 -12.92 -12.94
CA ALA A 12 -3.42 -14.17 -12.60
C ALA A 12 -4.88 -13.97 -12.22
N ALA A 13 -5.72 -14.90 -12.67
CA ALA A 13 -7.05 -15.11 -12.11
C ALA A 13 -6.92 -16.04 -10.90
N VAL A 14 -7.20 -15.55 -9.70
CA VAL A 14 -7.12 -16.34 -8.47
C VAL A 14 -8.42 -17.12 -8.26
N ILE A 15 -8.31 -18.43 -8.06
CA ILE A 15 -9.45 -19.32 -7.79
C ILE A 15 -9.24 -19.98 -6.43
N PRO A 16 -10.01 -19.60 -5.40
CA PRO A 16 -9.92 -20.21 -4.09
C PRO A 16 -10.61 -21.57 -4.05
N HIS A 17 -10.35 -22.34 -2.99
CA HIS A 17 -10.91 -23.67 -2.76
C HIS A 17 -10.66 -24.64 -3.92
N PHE A 18 -9.50 -24.55 -4.57
CA PHE A 18 -9.24 -25.16 -5.87
C PHE A 18 -9.36 -26.69 -5.87
N ASP A 19 -9.02 -27.35 -4.76
CA ASP A 19 -9.13 -28.79 -4.54
C ASP A 19 -10.47 -29.23 -3.91
N ASN A 20 -11.39 -28.30 -3.66
CA ASN A 20 -12.68 -28.62 -3.02
C ASN A 20 -13.44 -29.65 -3.87
N ALA A 21 -13.72 -30.80 -3.24
CA ALA A 21 -14.40 -31.92 -3.88
C ALA A 21 -15.90 -32.00 -3.55
N GLU A 22 -16.47 -30.98 -2.91
CA GLU A 22 -17.87 -30.95 -2.49
C GLU A 22 -18.79 -30.61 -3.67
N GLY A 23 -19.31 -31.65 -4.34
CA GLY A 23 -20.19 -31.43 -5.50
C GLY A 23 -21.15 -32.58 -5.83
N GLY A 24 -21.15 -33.66 -5.05
CA GLY A 24 -22.00 -34.83 -5.30
C GLY A 24 -21.71 -35.47 -6.67
N THR A 25 -22.63 -35.30 -7.63
CA THR A 25 -22.51 -35.84 -9.00
C THR A 25 -21.85 -34.89 -10.00
N HIS A 26 -21.38 -33.71 -9.56
CA HIS A 26 -20.71 -32.73 -10.43
C HIS A 26 -19.21 -33.01 -10.58
N ASP A 27 -18.61 -32.47 -11.64
CA ASP A 27 -17.15 -32.47 -11.82
C ASP A 27 -16.51 -31.44 -10.88
N THR A 28 -15.75 -31.92 -9.90
CA THR A 28 -15.10 -31.10 -8.86
C THR A 28 -13.59 -31.03 -8.97
N ARG A 29 -13.01 -31.39 -10.12
CA ARG A 29 -11.54 -31.39 -10.32
C ARG A 29 -10.87 -30.04 -10.10
N PHE A 30 -11.62 -28.95 -10.20
CA PHE A 30 -11.20 -27.58 -9.88
C PHE A 30 -12.37 -26.86 -9.19
N CYS A 31 -12.63 -27.23 -7.95
CA CYS A 31 -13.77 -26.76 -7.15
C CYS A 31 -15.12 -26.92 -7.87
N TYR A 32 -16.09 -26.07 -7.56
CA TYR A 32 -17.42 -26.07 -8.19
C TYR A 32 -17.40 -25.80 -9.72
N LEU A 33 -16.25 -25.43 -10.30
CA LEU A 33 -16.13 -25.15 -11.74
C LEU A 33 -16.04 -26.43 -12.56
N GLY A 34 -15.21 -27.39 -12.14
CA GLY A 34 -14.86 -28.57 -12.93
C GLY A 34 -14.05 -28.23 -14.19
N GLU A 35 -13.49 -29.26 -14.85
CA GLU A 35 -12.56 -29.08 -15.97
C GLU A 35 -13.21 -28.34 -17.14
N ARG A 36 -14.41 -28.76 -17.55
CA ARG A 36 -15.04 -28.23 -18.77
C ARG A 36 -15.29 -26.73 -18.65
N ARG A 37 -15.79 -26.27 -17.49
CA ARG A 37 -16.10 -24.85 -17.28
C ARG A 37 -14.82 -24.05 -17.09
N LEU A 38 -13.83 -24.60 -16.38
CA LEU A 38 -12.55 -23.93 -16.19
C LEU A 38 -11.86 -23.69 -17.55
N SER A 39 -11.80 -24.68 -18.43
CA SER A 39 -11.17 -24.52 -19.74
C SER A 39 -11.85 -23.44 -20.60
N LEU A 40 -13.19 -23.36 -20.58
CA LEU A 40 -13.93 -22.30 -21.28
C LEU A 40 -13.68 -20.90 -20.70
N LEU A 41 -13.46 -20.80 -19.38
CA LEU A 41 -13.11 -19.54 -18.73
C LEU A 41 -11.65 -19.16 -19.02
N GLU A 42 -10.75 -20.14 -19.01
CA GLU A 42 -9.32 -19.98 -19.34
C GLU A 42 -9.15 -19.40 -20.76
N GLU A 43 -9.90 -19.90 -21.74
CA GLU A 43 -9.91 -19.36 -23.12
C GLU A 43 -10.39 -17.90 -23.23
N LYS A 44 -11.14 -17.42 -22.24
CA LYS A 44 -11.65 -16.03 -22.20
C LYS A 44 -10.72 -15.08 -21.45
N LEU A 45 -9.70 -15.60 -20.75
CA LEU A 45 -8.73 -14.76 -20.07
C LEU A 45 -7.83 -14.04 -21.10
N PRO A 46 -7.27 -12.88 -20.73
CA PRO A 46 -6.22 -12.26 -21.54
C PRO A 46 -5.07 -13.25 -21.82
N PRO A 47 -4.39 -13.17 -22.98
CA PRO A 47 -3.40 -14.17 -23.40
C PRO A 47 -2.17 -14.33 -22.48
N ASP A 48 -1.97 -13.41 -21.55
CA ASP A 48 -0.86 -13.38 -20.58
C ASP A 48 -1.32 -13.59 -19.13
N THR A 49 -2.58 -14.01 -18.93
CA THR A 49 -3.17 -14.25 -17.61
C THR A 49 -3.29 -15.74 -17.34
N PHE A 50 -2.64 -16.22 -16.29
CA PHE A 50 -2.73 -17.61 -15.84
C PHE A 50 -3.76 -17.79 -14.73
N ILE A 51 -4.11 -19.02 -14.39
CA ILE A 51 -4.94 -19.36 -13.23
C ILE A 51 -4.03 -19.67 -12.05
N LEU A 52 -4.26 -18.99 -10.93
CA LEU A 52 -3.67 -19.31 -9.64
C LEU A 52 -4.74 -19.94 -8.74
N GLY A 53 -4.78 -21.27 -8.72
CA GLY A 53 -5.59 -22.04 -7.80
C GLY A 53 -4.99 -22.03 -6.39
N ILE A 54 -5.82 -21.82 -5.36
CA ILE A 54 -5.44 -21.93 -3.96
C ILE A 54 -6.36 -22.95 -3.30
N ASP A 55 -5.78 -24.02 -2.76
CA ASP A 55 -6.52 -25.10 -2.11
C ASP A 55 -7.23 -24.65 -0.82
N GLU A 56 -8.15 -25.47 -0.33
CA GLU A 56 -8.83 -25.22 0.94
C GLU A 56 -7.84 -25.13 2.10
N HIS A 57 -8.10 -24.22 3.04
CA HIS A 57 -7.23 -23.96 4.19
C HIS A 57 -5.75 -23.71 3.81
N THR A 58 -5.53 -23.11 2.65
CA THR A 58 -4.20 -22.79 2.11
C THR A 58 -4.09 -21.30 1.80
N GLY A 59 -2.90 -20.75 1.98
CA GLY A 59 -2.57 -19.38 1.66
C GLY A 59 -1.21 -19.27 0.99
N VAL A 60 -1.00 -18.16 0.29
CA VAL A 60 0.29 -17.76 -0.27
C VAL A 60 0.61 -16.35 0.19
N ARG A 61 1.79 -16.16 0.78
CA ARG A 61 2.34 -14.84 1.13
C ARG A 61 3.39 -14.50 0.10
N ILE A 62 3.33 -13.32 -0.50
CA ILE A 62 4.36 -12.84 -1.41
C ILE A 62 5.14 -11.74 -0.70
N ASP A 63 6.44 -11.93 -0.59
CA ASP A 63 7.38 -10.91 -0.14
C ASP A 63 7.89 -10.15 -1.36
N LEU A 64 7.62 -8.85 -1.39
CA LEU A 64 7.90 -7.99 -2.54
C LEU A 64 9.37 -7.57 -2.60
N ASP A 65 10.06 -7.51 -1.46
CA ASP A 65 11.46 -7.14 -1.41
C ASP A 65 12.33 -8.34 -1.86
N GLU A 66 11.98 -9.54 -1.39
CA GLU A 66 12.70 -10.77 -1.77
C GLU A 66 12.22 -11.38 -3.10
N GLN A 67 11.08 -10.92 -3.63
CA GLN A 67 10.40 -11.50 -4.80
C GLN A 67 10.14 -13.01 -4.64
N ARG A 68 9.64 -13.42 -3.46
CA ARG A 68 9.38 -14.82 -3.09
C ARG A 68 7.95 -15.04 -2.63
N ALA A 69 7.37 -16.17 -3.03
CA ALA A 69 6.08 -16.64 -2.57
C ALA A 69 6.25 -17.82 -1.61
N TYR A 70 5.65 -17.72 -0.43
CA TYR A 70 5.64 -18.73 0.62
C TYR A 70 4.25 -19.36 0.69
N VAL A 71 4.18 -20.66 0.42
CA VAL A 71 2.91 -21.41 0.48
C VAL A 71 2.76 -21.99 1.88
N PHE A 72 1.62 -21.77 2.52
CA PHE A 72 1.34 -22.23 3.88
C PHE A 72 -0.10 -22.74 4.00
N GLY A 73 -0.37 -23.55 5.02
CA GLY A 73 -1.68 -24.21 5.22
C GLY A 73 -1.62 -25.71 4.95
N ARG A 74 -2.76 -26.30 4.56
CA ARG A 74 -2.92 -27.76 4.49
C ARG A 74 -2.79 -28.36 3.08
N GLY A 75 -3.03 -27.58 2.03
CA GLY A 75 -2.93 -28.00 0.63
C GLY A 75 -1.74 -27.37 -0.09
N GLY A 76 -1.96 -26.84 -1.29
CA GLY A 76 -0.97 -26.11 -2.07
C GLY A 76 -1.58 -25.01 -2.93
N ILE A 77 -0.75 -24.47 -3.82
CA ILE A 77 -1.21 -23.62 -4.92
C ILE A 77 -1.00 -24.35 -6.25
N THR A 78 -1.83 -24.02 -7.23
CA THR A 78 -1.73 -24.54 -8.58
C THR A 78 -1.62 -23.39 -9.58
N VAL A 79 -0.57 -23.40 -10.38
CA VAL A 79 -0.36 -22.50 -11.52
C VAL A 79 -0.78 -23.24 -12.78
N ARG A 80 -1.80 -22.71 -13.49
CA ARG A 80 -2.34 -23.33 -14.71
C ARG A 80 -2.45 -22.33 -15.86
N MET A 81 -1.97 -22.70 -17.03
CA MET A 81 -2.14 -21.93 -18.27
C MET A 81 -1.89 -22.78 -19.51
N GLY A 82 -2.77 -22.69 -20.50
CA GLY A 82 -2.60 -23.34 -21.81
C GLY A 82 -2.42 -24.85 -21.70
N GLY A 83 -3.12 -25.49 -20.76
CA GLY A 83 -3.01 -26.93 -20.47
C GLY A 83 -1.77 -27.34 -19.66
N ARG A 84 -0.87 -26.40 -19.31
CA ARG A 84 0.19 -26.65 -18.32
C ARG A 84 -0.39 -26.53 -16.93
N LEU A 85 0.03 -27.41 -16.03
CA LEU A 85 -0.37 -27.41 -14.63
C LEU A 85 0.86 -27.69 -13.76
N TRP A 86 1.12 -26.80 -12.82
CA TRP A 86 2.20 -26.92 -11.85
C TRP A 86 1.66 -26.69 -10.44
N THR A 87 1.89 -27.66 -9.55
CA THR A 87 1.41 -27.59 -8.16
C THR A 87 2.60 -27.38 -7.23
N VAL A 88 2.42 -26.45 -6.29
CA VAL A 88 3.40 -26.10 -5.25
C VAL A 88 2.81 -26.42 -3.89
N PRO A 89 3.34 -27.40 -3.15
CA PRO A 89 2.77 -27.81 -1.87
C PRO A 89 3.09 -26.79 -0.76
N SER A 90 2.25 -26.76 0.28
CA SER A 90 2.51 -26.02 1.52
C SER A 90 3.88 -26.36 2.12
N GLY A 91 4.53 -25.35 2.72
CA GLY A 91 5.90 -25.41 3.22
C GLY A 91 6.97 -25.10 2.16
N THR A 92 6.57 -24.92 0.91
CA THR A 92 7.50 -24.57 -0.18
C THR A 92 7.62 -23.06 -0.34
N THR A 93 8.82 -22.60 -0.68
CA THR A 93 9.09 -21.23 -1.10
C THR A 93 9.56 -21.25 -2.55
N VAL A 94 8.94 -20.43 -3.40
CA VAL A 94 9.27 -20.30 -4.83
C VAL A 94 9.47 -18.84 -5.18
N SER A 95 10.26 -18.54 -6.22
CA SER A 95 10.37 -17.15 -6.68
C SER A 95 9.13 -16.73 -7.49
N VAL A 96 8.87 -15.43 -7.53
CA VAL A 96 7.85 -14.83 -8.41
C VAL A 96 8.16 -15.15 -9.88
N GLU A 97 9.44 -15.16 -10.25
CA GLU A 97 9.91 -15.53 -11.58
C GLU A 97 9.63 -17.00 -11.92
N ASP A 98 9.83 -17.93 -10.97
CA ASP A 98 9.50 -19.34 -11.17
C ASP A 98 8.02 -19.54 -11.46
N ILE A 99 7.14 -18.80 -10.76
CA ILE A 99 5.70 -18.84 -11.00
C ILE A 99 5.38 -18.41 -12.43
N ALA A 100 5.94 -17.29 -12.91
CA ALA A 100 5.74 -16.83 -14.28
C ALA A 100 6.28 -17.84 -15.32
N ALA A 101 7.48 -18.36 -15.11
CA ALA A 101 8.10 -19.34 -15.99
C ALA A 101 7.27 -20.64 -16.11
N HIS A 102 6.71 -21.12 -15.00
CA HIS A 102 5.85 -22.30 -15.00
C HIS A 102 4.48 -22.03 -15.63
N ALA A 103 3.93 -20.82 -15.46
CA ALA A 103 2.77 -20.36 -16.22
C ALA A 103 3.06 -20.23 -17.72
N GLY A 104 4.33 -20.15 -18.13
CA GLY A 104 4.70 -19.86 -19.52
C GLY A 104 4.47 -18.40 -19.89
N THR A 105 4.31 -17.54 -18.89
CA THR A 105 4.27 -16.09 -19.06
C THR A 105 5.67 -15.52 -18.84
N ARG A 106 5.91 -14.34 -19.37
CA ARG A 106 6.97 -13.48 -18.84
C ARG A 106 6.31 -12.60 -17.79
N LEU A 107 7.01 -12.31 -16.70
CA LEU A 107 6.60 -11.22 -15.83
C LEU A 107 6.32 -10.02 -16.73
N ALA A 108 5.12 -9.46 -16.64
CA ALA A 108 4.88 -8.17 -17.28
C ALA A 108 6.01 -7.29 -16.78
N HIS A 109 6.80 -6.70 -17.70
CA HIS A 109 7.83 -5.78 -17.30
C HIS A 109 7.10 -4.80 -16.40
N VAL A 110 7.42 -4.80 -15.10
CA VAL A 110 6.89 -3.82 -14.18
C VAL A 110 7.58 -2.55 -14.66
N SER A 111 7.03 -1.93 -15.69
CA SER A 111 6.97 -0.49 -15.74
C SER A 111 6.14 -0.14 -14.51
N VAL A 112 6.78 -0.18 -13.34
CA VAL A 112 6.55 0.87 -12.37
C VAL A 112 6.73 2.08 -13.26
N ASP A 113 5.63 2.77 -13.55
CA ASP A 113 5.67 3.96 -14.37
C ASP A 113 6.91 4.71 -13.93
N SER A 114 7.84 4.96 -14.85
CA SER A 114 9.18 5.43 -14.51
C SER A 114 9.14 6.74 -13.70
N ALA A 115 7.98 7.40 -13.66
CA ALA A 115 7.60 8.46 -12.76
C ALA A 115 7.37 8.00 -11.30
N GLU A 116 6.60 6.95 -10.99
CA GLU A 116 6.30 6.51 -9.61
C GLU A 116 7.53 6.00 -8.87
N GLY A 117 8.37 5.18 -9.52
CA GLY A 117 9.62 4.69 -8.95
C GLY A 117 10.68 5.80 -8.79
N SER A 118 10.64 6.81 -9.66
CA SER A 118 11.46 8.02 -9.53
C SER A 118 10.95 8.91 -8.41
N ASN A 119 9.63 9.04 -8.25
CA ASN A 119 9.00 9.84 -7.21
C ASN A 119 9.23 9.23 -5.82
N ALA A 120 9.11 7.91 -5.68
CA ALA A 120 9.41 7.21 -4.44
C ALA A 120 10.87 7.37 -4.02
N ARG A 121 11.84 7.21 -4.94
CA ARG A 121 13.26 7.46 -4.66
C ARG A 121 13.55 8.92 -4.34
N HIS A 122 12.92 9.85 -5.05
CA HIS A 122 13.09 11.28 -4.80
C HIS A 122 12.53 11.68 -3.43
N LEU A 123 11.40 11.09 -3.05
CA LEU A 123 10.80 11.27 -1.73
C LEU A 123 11.69 10.69 -0.63
N GLU A 124 12.27 9.51 -0.87
CA GLU A 124 13.20 8.86 0.05
C GLU A 124 14.50 9.66 0.23
N GLU A 125 15.08 10.20 -0.84
CA GLU A 125 16.22 11.13 -0.77
C GLU A 125 15.87 12.42 -0.01
N MET A 126 14.67 12.96 -0.20
CA MET A 126 14.21 14.13 0.56
C MET A 126 14.08 13.81 2.06
N LEU A 127 13.56 12.64 2.42
CA LEU A 127 13.44 12.22 3.81
C LEU A 127 14.80 11.93 4.44
N GLU A 128 15.71 11.25 3.75
CA GLU A 128 17.07 10.96 4.22
C GLU A 128 17.91 12.23 4.38
N SER A 129 17.67 13.24 3.54
CA SER A 129 18.32 14.56 3.65
C SER A 129 17.64 15.51 4.65
N GLY A 130 16.60 15.05 5.36
CA GLY A 130 15.89 15.84 6.39
C GLY A 130 14.93 16.89 5.82
N ARG A 131 14.64 16.86 4.52
CA ARG A 131 13.71 17.76 3.81
C ARG A 131 12.28 17.24 3.89
N VAL A 132 11.81 17.03 5.12
CA VAL A 132 10.50 16.39 5.40
C VAL A 132 9.33 17.16 4.81
N ASN A 133 9.35 18.50 4.87
CA ASN A 133 8.26 19.34 4.35
C ASN A 133 8.17 19.29 2.81
N ASP A 134 9.31 19.23 2.13
CA ASP A 134 9.35 19.13 0.67
C ASP A 134 8.83 17.78 0.19
N ALA A 135 9.16 16.72 0.93
CA ALA A 135 8.63 15.39 0.69
C ALA A 135 7.11 15.35 0.85
N VAL A 136 6.59 15.94 1.92
CA VAL A 136 5.14 16.01 2.17
C VAL A 136 4.42 16.79 1.07
N GLN A 137 4.96 17.91 0.60
CA GLN A 137 4.36 18.69 -0.49
C GLN A 137 4.38 17.94 -1.82
N ALA A 138 5.51 17.33 -2.20
CA ALA A 138 5.60 16.54 -3.43
C ALA A 138 4.58 15.37 -3.45
N LEU A 139 4.26 14.83 -2.27
CA LEU A 139 3.25 13.78 -2.12
C LEU A 139 1.81 14.30 -2.26
N LEU A 140 1.52 15.49 -1.73
CA LEU A 140 0.19 16.12 -1.84
C LEU A 140 -0.09 16.57 -3.29
N ASP A 141 0.92 17.07 -3.99
CA ASP A 141 0.82 17.41 -5.41
C ASP A 141 0.54 16.17 -6.28
N LEU A 142 1.04 15.00 -5.88
CA LEU A 142 0.73 13.71 -6.50
C LEU A 142 -0.71 13.26 -6.23
N ASP A 143 -1.25 13.52 -5.04
CA ASP A 143 -2.64 13.23 -4.64
C ASP A 143 -3.66 14.09 -5.41
N GLU A 144 -3.29 15.33 -5.76
CA GLU A 144 -4.18 16.25 -6.49
C GLU A 144 -4.36 15.88 -7.97
N ILE A 145 -3.38 15.19 -8.57
CA ILE A 145 -3.36 14.83 -10.00
C ILE A 145 -4.13 13.53 -10.30
N ASP A 146 -4.24 12.57 -9.38
CA ASP A 146 -4.88 11.27 -9.63
C ASP A 146 -5.94 10.88 -8.58
N ARG A 147 -7.20 11.25 -8.82
CA ARG A 147 -8.36 10.90 -7.97
C ARG A 147 -8.82 9.45 -8.17
N GLY A 148 -7.91 8.50 -8.01
CA GLY A 148 -8.19 7.06 -8.02
C GLY A 148 -8.21 6.45 -6.62
N ILE A 149 -9.02 5.41 -6.41
CA ILE A 149 -9.10 4.63 -5.15
C ILE A 149 -7.74 4.01 -4.77
N ASP A 150 -6.84 3.84 -5.74
CA ASP A 150 -5.52 3.22 -5.60
C ASP A 150 -4.51 4.13 -4.86
N THR A 151 -4.60 5.47 -5.04
CA THR A 151 -3.78 6.48 -4.33
C THR A 151 -4.02 6.44 -2.82
N ARG A 152 -5.25 6.15 -2.41
CA ARG A 152 -5.68 6.11 -1.01
C ARG A 152 -5.04 4.97 -0.21
N ALA A 153 -4.75 3.84 -0.87
CA ALA A 153 -4.09 2.69 -0.23
C ALA A 153 -2.61 2.98 0.04
N VAL A 154 -1.95 3.68 -0.87
CA VAL A 154 -0.55 4.12 -0.73
C VAL A 154 -0.43 5.19 0.36
N VAL A 155 -1.34 6.17 0.38
CA VAL A 155 -1.41 7.18 1.46
C VAL A 155 -1.64 6.52 2.82
N HIS A 156 -2.52 5.53 2.92
CA HIS A 156 -2.71 4.77 4.17
C HIS A 156 -1.47 3.97 4.59
N ALA A 157 -0.75 3.37 3.64
CA ALA A 157 0.50 2.66 3.93
C ALA A 157 1.59 3.62 4.46
N LEU A 158 1.67 4.83 3.91
CA LEU A 158 2.62 5.86 4.33
C LEU A 158 2.26 6.48 5.69
N ILE A 159 0.99 6.74 5.97
CA ILE A 159 0.52 7.16 7.31
C ILE A 159 0.87 6.09 8.36
N THR A 160 0.68 4.81 8.01
CA THR A 160 1.05 3.69 8.88
C THR A 160 2.57 3.63 9.11
N ARG A 161 3.37 3.86 8.06
CA ARG A 161 4.84 3.91 8.15
C ARG A 161 5.33 5.11 8.97
N LEU A 162 4.70 6.28 8.83
CA LEU A 162 4.97 7.47 9.63
C LEU A 162 4.63 7.24 11.10
N GLY A 163 3.50 6.59 11.39
CA GLY A 163 3.12 6.17 12.74
C GLY A 163 4.10 5.17 13.35
N GLN A 164 4.66 4.25 12.55
CA GLN A 164 5.71 3.32 12.98
C GLN A 164 7.05 4.02 13.25
N LEU A 165 7.41 5.03 12.45
CA LEU A 165 8.61 5.85 12.66
C LEU A 165 8.46 6.77 13.89
N ALA A 166 7.27 7.31 14.12
CA ALA A 166 6.93 8.09 15.32
C ALA A 166 6.87 7.23 16.60
N ALA A 167 6.55 5.93 16.48
CA ALA A 167 6.59 4.97 17.58
C ALA A 167 8.02 4.52 17.95
N ASN A 168 9.05 5.03 17.26
CA ASN A 168 10.44 4.67 17.52
C ASN A 168 11.00 5.56 18.66
N PRO A 169 11.58 5.02 19.75
CA PRO A 169 11.84 5.75 21.01
C PRO A 169 12.92 6.85 20.99
N ARG A 170 13.34 7.33 19.81
CA ARG A 170 14.41 8.33 19.64
C ARG A 170 14.03 9.53 18.79
N VAL A 171 12.79 9.64 18.31
CA VAL A 171 12.36 10.79 17.54
C VAL A 171 11.76 11.84 18.47
N ASP A 172 12.34 13.05 18.46
CA ASP A 172 11.81 14.17 19.24
C ASP A 172 10.45 14.57 18.66
N VAL A 173 9.38 14.30 19.39
CA VAL A 173 8.01 14.62 18.98
C VAL A 173 7.85 16.09 18.61
N ARG A 174 8.61 17.01 19.24
CA ARG A 174 8.62 18.44 18.86
C ARG A 174 9.08 18.67 17.42
N SER A 175 10.04 17.88 16.92
CA SER A 175 10.51 17.97 15.54
C SER A 175 9.47 17.52 14.52
N ILE A 176 8.53 16.65 14.91
CA ILE A 176 7.46 16.17 14.04
C ILE A 176 6.29 17.15 14.06
N VAL A 177 5.83 17.56 15.24
CA VAL A 177 4.61 18.38 15.37
C VAL A 177 4.87 19.87 15.18
N GLY A 178 6.12 20.31 15.34
CA GLY A 178 6.47 21.72 15.35
C GLY A 178 6.14 22.48 14.07
N PRO A 179 6.51 21.99 12.88
CA PRO A 179 6.18 22.66 11.62
C PRO A 179 4.68 22.90 11.42
N TYR A 180 3.83 22.00 11.94
CA TYR A 180 2.37 22.14 11.84
C TYR A 180 1.82 23.18 12.82
N ILE A 181 2.39 23.27 14.02
CA ILE A 181 2.03 24.29 15.00
C ILE A 181 2.48 25.68 14.52
N ASP A 182 3.69 25.78 13.94
CA ASP A 182 4.20 27.03 13.37
C ASP A 182 3.30 27.55 12.24
N ALA A 183 2.87 26.67 11.33
CA ALA A 183 1.93 27.03 10.26
C ALA A 183 0.57 27.51 10.79
N LEU A 184 0.06 26.91 11.86
CA LEU A 184 -1.19 27.36 12.51
C LEU A 184 -1.01 28.71 13.21
N LEU A 185 0.15 28.97 13.80
CA LEU A 185 0.48 30.28 14.38
C LEU A 185 0.60 31.36 13.31
N GLU A 186 1.19 31.05 12.15
CA GLU A 186 1.25 31.96 11.00
C GLU A 186 -0.14 32.26 10.46
N ALA A 187 -1.00 31.24 10.30
CA ALA A 187 -2.40 31.42 9.91
C ALA A 187 -3.17 32.30 10.91
N ARG A 188 -2.92 32.12 12.21
CA ARG A 188 -3.49 32.97 13.27
C ARG A 188 -2.99 34.41 13.17
N GLN A 189 -1.70 34.65 12.90
CA GLN A 189 -1.15 36.00 12.70
C GLN A 189 -1.76 36.68 11.48
N LEU A 190 -1.91 35.95 10.36
CA LEU A 190 -2.55 36.44 9.16
C LEU A 190 -4.03 36.78 9.41
N ALA A 191 -4.74 35.98 10.19
CA ALA A 191 -6.12 36.28 10.59
C ALA A 191 -6.19 37.56 11.43
N ARG A 192 -5.28 37.76 12.40
CA ARG A 192 -5.18 39.01 13.19
C ARG A 192 -4.88 40.23 12.32
N ALA A 193 -3.93 40.11 11.38
CA ALA A 193 -3.57 41.19 10.47
C ALA A 193 -4.74 41.63 9.58
N ASN A 194 -5.59 40.67 9.20
CA ASN A 194 -6.81 40.91 8.42
C ASN A 194 -8.06 41.18 9.28
N GLN A 195 -7.89 41.43 10.58
CA GLN A 195 -8.99 41.72 11.53
C GLN A 195 -10.06 40.62 11.63
N ARG A 196 -9.73 39.38 11.25
CA ARG A 196 -10.58 38.19 11.36
C ARG A 196 -10.40 37.56 12.75
N TRP A 197 -10.91 38.24 13.77
CA TRP A 197 -10.68 37.87 15.17
C TRP A 197 -11.27 36.50 15.53
N ASP A 198 -12.44 36.16 15.01
CA ASP A 198 -13.11 34.88 15.26
C ASP A 198 -12.27 33.67 14.78
N GLU A 199 -11.63 33.81 13.62
CA GLU A 199 -10.73 32.79 13.05
C GLU A 199 -9.45 32.66 13.88
N ALA A 200 -8.86 33.79 14.29
CA ALA A 200 -7.67 33.80 15.13
C ALA A 200 -7.93 33.17 16.52
N ASP A 201 -9.10 33.41 17.10
CA ASP A 201 -9.52 32.84 18.38
C ASP A 201 -9.81 31.34 18.24
N THR A 202 -10.49 30.93 17.16
CA THR A 202 -10.73 29.50 16.88
C THR A 202 -9.43 28.70 16.79
N ILE A 203 -8.41 29.24 16.11
CA ILE A 203 -7.10 28.60 16.00
C ILE A 203 -6.41 28.50 17.37
N ARG A 204 -6.43 29.59 18.16
CA ARG A 204 -5.87 29.59 19.53
C ARG A 204 -6.54 28.53 20.41
N ASP A 205 -7.86 28.47 20.39
CA ASP A 205 -8.63 27.60 21.28
C ASP A 205 -8.41 26.13 20.92
N ARG A 206 -8.30 25.78 19.62
CA ARG A 206 -7.94 24.44 19.16
C ARG A 206 -6.52 24.02 19.54
N LEU A 207 -5.55 24.93 19.43
CA LEU A 207 -4.18 24.66 19.88
C LEU A 207 -4.15 24.42 21.41
N THR A 208 -4.91 25.20 22.17
CA THR A 208 -5.03 25.05 23.63
C THR A 208 -5.68 23.71 24.01
N GLU A 209 -6.72 23.29 23.29
CA GLU A 209 -7.39 21.98 23.46
C GLU A 209 -6.41 20.81 23.26
N LEU A 210 -5.49 20.95 22.30
CA LEU A 210 -4.41 19.99 22.00
C LEU A 210 -3.19 20.11 22.94
N LYS A 211 -3.32 20.83 24.06
CA LYS A 211 -2.24 21.04 25.06
C LYS A 211 -1.02 21.78 24.52
N VAL A 212 -1.20 22.58 23.48
CA VAL A 212 -0.18 23.50 22.96
C VAL A 212 -0.37 24.85 23.66
N THR A 213 0.60 25.23 24.49
CA THR A 213 0.64 26.53 25.16
C THR A 213 1.37 27.52 24.28
N ILE A 214 0.70 28.62 23.94
CA ILE A 214 1.26 29.69 23.10
C ILE A 214 1.75 30.83 24.00
N LYS A 215 3.00 31.24 23.83
CA LYS A 215 3.62 32.41 24.46
C LYS A 215 3.85 33.46 23.38
N ASP A 216 2.98 34.45 23.33
CA ASP A 216 3.15 35.60 22.44
C ASP A 216 4.09 36.63 23.10
N ASP A 217 5.21 36.97 22.46
CA ASP A 217 6.00 38.19 22.72
C ASP A 217 5.69 39.23 21.63
N SER A 218 6.07 40.49 21.89
CA SER A 218 5.98 41.68 21.05
C SER A 218 6.51 41.55 19.62
N SER A 219 7.27 40.49 19.28
CA SER A 219 7.72 40.21 17.92
C SER A 219 7.60 38.76 17.46
N GLU A 220 7.48 37.77 18.36
CA GLU A 220 7.45 36.35 18.00
C GLU A 220 6.51 35.55 18.91
N SER A 221 5.75 34.64 18.30
CA SER A 221 4.90 33.68 19.01
C SER A 221 5.68 32.38 19.18
N THR A 222 6.05 32.02 20.41
CA THR A 222 6.67 30.74 20.73
C THR A 222 5.63 29.78 21.31
N TRP A 223 5.86 28.47 21.24
CA TRP A 223 4.92 27.48 21.75
C TRP A 223 5.63 26.35 22.50
N GLU A 224 4.91 25.76 23.45
CA GLU A 224 5.31 24.56 24.19
C GLU A 224 4.17 23.54 24.14
N ILE A 225 4.49 22.28 23.86
CA ILE A 225 3.55 21.17 23.91
C ILE A 225 3.86 20.30 25.13
N GLU A 226 2.82 19.98 25.91
CA GLU A 226 2.92 19.08 27.05
C GLU A 226 2.52 17.66 26.58
N LEU A 227 3.49 16.74 26.54
CA LEU A 227 3.28 15.35 26.13
C LEU A 227 3.11 14.49 27.39
N MET A 228 2.02 13.72 27.46
CA MET A 228 1.78 12.71 28.51
C MET A 228 2.58 11.44 28.27
#